data_AF-A0A5R9FVP7-F1
#
_entry.id   AF-A0A5R9FVP7-F1
#
_cell.length_a   1.000
_cell.length_b   1.000
_cell.length_c   1.000
_cell.angle_alpha   90.00
_cell.angle_beta   90.00
_cell.angle_gamma   90.00
#
_symmetry.space_group_name_H-M   'P 1'
#
loop_
_entity.id
_entity.type
_entity.pdbx_description
1 polymer ?
#
loop_
_entity_poly.entity_id
_entity_poly.type
_entity_poly.pdbx_seq_one_letter_code
_entity_poly.pdbx_strand_id
1 'polypeptide(L)'
;MQPDPTVLLACLAVAALGILCLAIGVGRKRRWRDPTRLYSWSQKQQLIRQANGRCEHKPPLWFRCQAPGTEADHIHPWSRGGPTELWNGQLLCRRHNRRKSNRLPSPLYRWRLAHRRKKY
;
A
#
# COMPACT_ATOMS: atom_id res chain seq x y z
N MET A 1 -17.30 -53.21 4.90
CA MET A 1 -16.65 -52.95 3.59
C MET A 1 -15.57 -51.91 3.87
N GLN A 2 -14.30 -52.29 3.81
CA GLN A 2 -13.20 -51.34 4.05
C GLN A 2 -13.17 -50.36 2.86
N PRO A 3 -13.05 -49.05 3.10
CA PRO A 3 -12.95 -48.08 2.01
C PRO A 3 -11.70 -48.37 1.18
N ASP A 4 -11.82 -48.19 -0.13
CA ASP A 4 -10.71 -48.37 -1.05
C ASP A 4 -9.53 -47.46 -0.62
N PRO A 5 -8.32 -48.02 -0.42
CA PRO A 5 -7.16 -47.26 0.02
C PRO A 5 -6.84 -46.10 -0.92
N THR A 6 -7.15 -46.22 -2.23
CA THR A 6 -6.95 -45.13 -3.19
C THR A 6 -7.89 -43.96 -2.96
N VAL A 7 -9.15 -44.23 -2.62
CA VAL A 7 -10.15 -43.20 -2.28
C VAL A 7 -9.75 -42.50 -0.99
N LEU A 8 -9.29 -43.27 0.00
CA LEU A 8 -8.81 -42.71 1.27
C LEU A 8 -7.59 -41.79 1.06
N LEU A 9 -6.62 -42.22 0.25
CA LEU A 9 -5.45 -41.42 -0.10
C LEU A 9 -5.82 -40.14 -0.87
N ALA A 10 -6.76 -40.22 -1.81
CA ALA A 10 -7.24 -39.06 -2.56
C ALA A 10 -7.91 -38.03 -1.65
N CYS A 11 -8.77 -38.48 -0.72
CA CYS A 11 -9.42 -37.60 0.25
C CYS A 11 -8.40 -36.91 1.17
N LEU A 12 -7.40 -37.65 1.66
CA LEU A 12 -6.32 -37.09 2.49
C LEU A 12 -5.48 -36.06 1.73
N ALA A 13 -5.16 -36.33 0.46
CA ALA A 13 -4.42 -35.39 -0.38
C ALA A 13 -5.19 -34.09 -0.60
N VAL A 14 -6.49 -34.15 -0.91
CA VAL A 14 -7.34 -32.95 -1.07
C VAL A 14 -7.45 -32.17 0.23
N ALA A 15 -7.65 -32.84 1.36
CA ALA A 15 -7.71 -32.19 2.66
C ALA A 15 -6.37 -31.49 3.00
N ALA A 16 -5.23 -32.16 2.77
CA ALA A 16 -3.92 -31.58 2.97
C ALA A 16 -3.67 -30.36 2.07
N LEU A 17 -4.07 -30.43 0.79
CA LEU A 17 -3.96 -29.30 -0.14
C LEU A 17 -4.84 -28.12 0.32
N GLY A 18 -6.06 -28.39 0.79
CA GLY A 18 -6.97 -27.39 1.34
C GLY A 18 -6.41 -26.71 2.59
N ILE A 19 -5.87 -27.49 3.54
CA ILE A 19 -5.20 -26.99 4.74
C ILE A 19 -3.98 -26.15 4.36
N LEU A 20 -3.17 -26.60 3.40
CA LEU A 20 -2.02 -25.85 2.90
C LEU A 20 -2.43 -24.51 2.28
N CYS A 21 -3.45 -24.50 1.41
CA CYS A 21 -4.00 -23.28 0.83
C CYS A 21 -4.53 -22.31 1.89
N LEU A 22 -5.24 -22.80 2.90
CA LEU A 22 -5.71 -22.00 4.03
C LEU A 22 -4.55 -21.44 4.86
N ALA A 23 -3.55 -22.27 5.19
CA ALA A 23 -2.37 -21.86 5.94
C ALA A 23 -1.58 -20.76 5.19
N ILE A 24 -1.39 -20.90 3.88
CA ILE A 24 -0.78 -19.87 3.03
C ILE A 24 -1.64 -18.60 3.03
N GLY A 25 -2.96 -18.73 2.87
CA GLY A 25 -3.90 -17.60 2.88
C GLY A 25 -3.90 -16.82 4.21
N VAL A 26 -3.87 -17.53 5.33
CA VAL A 26 -3.81 -16.95 6.69
C VAL A 26 -2.43 -16.36 6.98
N GLY A 27 -1.35 -17.03 6.60
CA GLY A 27 0.03 -16.53 6.74
C GLY A 27 0.22 -15.18 6.04
N ARG A 28 -0.34 -15.02 4.83
CA ARG A 28 -0.33 -13.74 4.09
C ARG A 28 -1.09 -12.61 4.79
N LYS A 29 -1.99 -12.90 5.73
CA LYS A 29 -2.73 -11.87 6.49
C LYS A 29 -1.94 -11.33 7.69
N ARG A 30 -0.92 -12.05 8.19
CA ARG A 30 0.05 -11.50 9.16
C ARG A 30 1.01 -10.55 8.44
N ARG A 31 0.50 -9.40 8.01
CA ARG A 31 1.34 -8.37 7.40
C ARG A 31 2.20 -7.77 8.49
N TRP A 32 3.49 -8.08 8.43
CA TRP A 32 4.49 -7.29 9.14
C TRP A 32 4.26 -5.82 8.79
N ARG A 33 4.08 -5.00 9.83
CA ARG A 33 3.92 -3.56 9.71
C ARG A 33 5.23 -2.96 10.21
N ASP A 34 5.70 -1.94 9.52
CA ASP A 34 6.79 -1.13 10.01
C ASP A 34 6.48 -0.67 11.43
N PRO A 35 7.36 -0.90 12.43
CA PRO A 35 7.13 -0.44 13.80
C PRO A 35 6.94 1.08 13.86
N THR A 36 7.53 1.82 12.93
CA THR A 36 7.40 3.27 12.84
C THR A 36 6.31 3.61 11.84
N ARG A 37 5.22 4.24 12.30
CA ARG A 37 4.16 4.75 11.41
C ARG A 37 4.40 6.19 10.99
N LEU A 38 4.92 7.02 11.88
CA LEU A 38 5.00 8.46 11.67
C LEU A 38 6.35 8.81 11.04
N TYR A 39 6.31 9.56 9.95
CA TYR A 39 7.52 10.17 9.40
C TYR A 39 8.16 11.12 10.43
N SER A 40 9.48 11.07 10.54
CA SER A 40 10.26 12.02 11.32
C SER A 40 10.12 13.44 10.76
N TRP A 41 10.54 14.45 11.53
CA TRP A 41 10.52 15.83 11.04
C TRP A 41 11.42 16.03 9.82
N SER A 42 12.62 15.44 9.80
CA SER A 42 13.53 15.51 8.65
C SER A 42 12.93 14.85 7.40
N GLN A 43 12.27 13.69 7.55
CA GLN A 43 11.56 13.03 6.45
C GLN A 43 10.41 13.89 5.93
N LYS A 44 9.62 14.52 6.82
CA LYS A 44 8.56 15.45 6.42
C LYS A 44 9.11 16.63 5.61
N GLN A 45 10.24 17.22 6.03
CA GLN A 45 10.90 18.30 5.29
C GLN A 45 11.38 17.85 3.90
N GLN A 46 11.89 16.61 3.77
CA GLN A 46 12.27 16.06 2.47
C GLN A 46 11.05 15.83 1.57
N LEU A 47 9.94 15.30 2.11
CA LEU A 47 8.69 15.15 1.37
C LEU A 47 8.10 16.49 0.92
N ILE A 48 8.20 17.53 1.75
CA ILE A 48 7.78 18.90 1.40
C ILE A 48 8.62 19.43 0.23
N ARG A 49 9.94 19.32 0.32
CA ARG A 49 10.87 19.73 -0.75
C ARG A 49 10.62 18.96 -2.04
N GLN A 50 10.53 17.64 -1.97
CA GLN A 50 10.25 16.78 -3.12
C GLN A 50 8.92 17.13 -3.81
N ALA A 51 7.91 17.58 -3.07
CA ALA A 51 6.61 17.92 -3.63
C ALA A 51 6.50 19.37 -4.13
N ASN A 52 7.57 20.17 -4.00
CA ASN A 52 7.57 21.63 -4.12
C ASN A 52 6.46 22.28 -3.27
N GLY A 53 6.26 21.79 -2.04
CA GLY A 53 5.23 22.26 -1.11
C GLY A 53 3.78 22.02 -1.54
N ARG A 54 3.54 21.32 -2.65
CA ARG A 54 2.22 21.20 -3.28
C ARG A 54 1.67 19.79 -3.22
N CYS A 55 0.35 19.68 -3.05
CA CYS A 55 -0.32 18.38 -3.01
C CYS A 55 0.02 17.51 -4.24
N GLU A 56 0.40 16.26 -3.96
CA GLU A 56 0.86 15.29 -4.96
C GLU A 56 -0.25 14.39 -5.52
N HIS A 57 -1.48 14.52 -5.00
CA HIS A 57 -2.63 13.74 -5.45
C HIS A 57 -2.77 13.74 -6.97
N LYS A 58 -3.07 12.56 -7.52
CA LYS A 58 -3.37 12.35 -8.94
C LYS A 58 -4.87 12.11 -9.12
N PRO A 59 -5.64 13.14 -9.48
CA PRO A 59 -7.03 12.91 -9.85
C PRO A 59 -7.07 12.11 -11.17
N PRO A 60 -8.07 11.24 -11.36
CA PRO A 60 -8.16 10.40 -12.56
C PRO A 60 -8.31 11.26 -13.83
N LEU A 61 -9.11 12.31 -13.73
CA LEU A 61 -9.28 13.38 -14.73
C LEU A 61 -8.81 14.70 -14.08
N TRP A 62 -8.60 15.77 -14.85
CA TRP A 62 -8.26 17.14 -14.36
C TRP A 62 -6.80 17.46 -14.03
N PHE A 63 -6.57 18.75 -13.76
CA PHE A 63 -5.29 19.37 -13.41
C PHE A 63 -4.80 19.00 -12.00
N ARG A 64 -3.51 19.27 -11.74
CA ARG A 64 -2.90 19.08 -10.42
C ARG A 64 -3.67 19.89 -9.37
N CYS A 65 -3.83 19.32 -8.17
CA CYS A 65 -4.36 20.05 -7.04
C CYS A 65 -3.52 21.32 -6.76
N GLN A 66 -4.18 22.46 -6.62
CA GLN A 66 -3.53 23.74 -6.34
C GLN A 66 -3.26 23.97 -4.85
N ALA A 67 -3.91 23.20 -3.96
CA ALA A 67 -3.71 23.35 -2.53
C ALA A 67 -2.29 22.95 -2.08
N PRO A 68 -1.76 23.61 -1.03
CA PRO A 68 -0.51 23.19 -0.41
C PRO A 68 -0.65 21.76 0.12
N GLY A 69 0.46 21.02 0.07
CA GLY A 69 0.54 19.74 0.74
C GLY A 69 0.88 19.96 2.21
N THR A 70 0.06 19.42 3.11
CA THR A 70 0.14 19.69 4.56
C THR A 70 0.38 18.44 5.38
N GLU A 71 0.16 17.26 4.80
CA GLU A 71 0.19 15.98 5.50
C GLU A 71 1.07 15.00 4.72
N ALA A 72 2.04 14.38 5.40
CA ALA A 72 2.82 13.28 4.86
C ALA A 72 2.01 11.98 4.96
N ASP A 73 1.86 11.28 3.84
CA ASP A 73 1.04 10.08 3.70
C ASP A 73 1.80 8.99 2.94
N HIS A 74 1.50 7.72 3.26
CA HIS A 74 2.11 6.58 2.57
C HIS A 74 1.36 6.25 1.27
N ILE A 75 2.08 6.22 0.15
CA ILE A 75 1.58 5.75 -1.16
C ILE A 75 1.01 4.34 -1.01
N HIS A 76 1.79 3.39 -0.49
CA HIS A 76 1.29 2.11 -0.01
C HIS A 76 0.96 2.24 1.47
N PRO A 77 -0.33 2.17 1.88
CA PRO A 77 -0.74 2.47 3.25
C PRO A 77 0.00 1.61 4.29
N TRP A 78 0.45 2.23 5.37
CA TRP A 78 1.09 1.55 6.51
C TRP A 78 0.24 0.39 7.05
N SER A 79 -1.08 0.59 7.18
CA SER A 79 -2.02 -0.45 7.63
C SER A 79 -2.11 -1.66 6.70
N ARG A 80 -1.52 -1.57 5.50
CA ARG A 80 -1.42 -2.64 4.51
C ARG A 80 0.01 -3.17 4.35
N GLY A 81 0.92 -2.86 5.27
CA GLY A 81 2.31 -3.30 5.26
C GLY A 81 3.27 -2.36 4.52
N GLY A 82 2.90 -1.08 4.34
CA GLY A 82 3.76 -0.09 3.69
C GLY A 82 4.82 0.43 4.65
N PRO A 83 6.10 0.50 4.24
CA PRO A 83 7.17 0.99 5.09
C PRO A 83 7.17 2.52 5.18
N THR A 84 7.66 3.07 6.28
CA THR A 84 7.82 4.52 6.52
C THR A 84 9.15 5.00 5.94
N GLU A 85 9.23 4.88 4.62
CA GLU A 85 10.37 5.28 3.82
C GLU A 85 10.01 6.44 2.90
N LEU A 86 11.00 7.25 2.52
CA LEU A 86 10.79 8.44 1.67
C LEU A 86 10.18 8.07 0.31
N TRP A 87 10.62 6.97 -0.29
CA TRP A 87 10.08 6.50 -1.57
C TRP A 87 8.61 6.11 -1.47
N ASN A 88 8.16 5.69 -0.29
CA ASN A 88 6.75 5.39 -0.01
C ASN A 88 5.97 6.62 0.47
N GLY A 89 6.65 7.73 0.79
CA GLY A 89 6.00 8.95 1.22
C GLY A 89 5.50 9.80 0.05
N GLN A 90 4.39 10.50 0.27
CA GLN A 90 3.86 11.56 -0.59
C GLN A 90 3.28 12.68 0.25
N LEU A 91 3.28 13.89 -0.29
CA LEU A 91 2.69 15.06 0.37
C LEU A 91 1.27 15.31 -0.13
N LEU A 92 0.28 15.27 0.76
CA LEU A 92 -1.13 15.48 0.43
C LEU A 92 -1.70 16.68 1.20
N CYS A 93 -2.69 17.36 0.59
CA CYS A 93 -3.53 18.27 1.37
C CYS A 93 -4.51 17.45 2.22
N ARG A 94 -4.97 18.03 3.33
CA ARG A 94 -5.92 17.38 4.26
C ARG A 94 -7.11 16.71 3.58
N ARG A 95 -7.72 17.38 2.58
CA ARG A 95 -8.86 16.83 1.82
C ARG A 95 -8.51 15.55 1.07
N HIS A 96 -7.38 15.54 0.35
CA HIS A 96 -6.97 14.36 -0.43
C HIS A 96 -6.42 13.25 0.44
N ASN A 97 -5.74 13.57 1.54
CA ASN A 97 -5.28 12.55 2.49
C ASN A 97 -6.46 11.79 3.11
N ARG A 98 -7.47 12.51 3.60
CA ARG A 98 -8.71 11.92 4.13
C ARG A 98 -9.44 11.06 3.10
N ARG A 99 -9.55 11.55 1.85
CA ARG A 99 -10.19 10.81 0.75
C ARG A 99 -9.42 9.53 0.39
N LYS A 100 -8.09 9.57 0.40
CA LYS A 100 -7.25 8.40 0.13
C LYS A 100 -7.40 7.37 1.24
N SER A 101 -7.30 7.79 2.50
CA SER A 101 -7.36 6.88 3.66
C SER A 101 -6.38 5.69 3.47
N ASN A 102 -6.82 4.47 3.74
CA ASN A 102 -6.07 3.23 3.56
C ASN A 102 -6.21 2.60 2.17
N ARG A 103 -6.69 3.34 1.15
CA ARG A 103 -6.85 2.80 -0.21
C ARG A 103 -5.49 2.66 -0.88
N LEU A 104 -5.28 1.52 -1.54
CA LEU A 104 -4.12 1.32 -2.41
C LEU A 104 -4.34 2.12 -3.70
N PRO A 105 -3.42 3.04 -4.05
CA PRO A 105 -3.49 3.71 -5.33
C PRO A 105 -3.32 2.74 -6.49
N SER A 106 -3.96 3.03 -7.62
CA SER A 106 -3.82 2.21 -8.84
C SER A 106 -2.40 2.27 -9.41
N PRO A 107 -1.99 1.30 -10.24
CA PRO A 107 -0.73 1.38 -10.98
C PRO A 107 -0.57 2.68 -11.77
N LEU A 108 -1.65 3.14 -12.42
CA LEU A 108 -1.67 4.40 -13.15
C LEU A 108 -1.43 5.62 -12.24
N TYR A 109 -1.99 5.62 -11.01
CA TYR A 109 -1.69 6.68 -10.03
C TYR A 109 -0.19 6.74 -9.72
N ARG A 110 0.41 5.57 -9.43
CA ARG A 110 1.83 5.47 -9.06
C ARG A 110 2.76 5.89 -10.20
N TRP A 111 2.49 5.42 -11.42
CA TRP A 111 3.21 5.86 -12.63
C TRP A 111 3.05 7.37 -12.85
N ARG A 112 1.80 7.85 -12.74
CA ARG A 112 1.36 9.26 -12.56
C ARG A 112 2.35 10.07 -11.73
N LEU A 113 2.52 9.62 -10.49
CA LEU A 113 3.30 10.27 -9.44
C LEU A 113 4.79 10.24 -9.74
N ALA A 114 5.34 9.07 -10.07
CA ALA A 114 6.74 8.89 -10.41
C ALA A 114 7.15 9.78 -11.59
N HIS A 115 6.36 9.80 -12.66
CA HIS A 115 6.65 10.64 -13.83
C HIS A 115 6.67 12.13 -13.50
N ARG A 116 5.78 12.61 -12.61
CA ARG A 116 5.79 14.03 -12.18
C ARG A 116 7.03 14.35 -11.35
N ARG A 117 7.44 13.46 -10.45
CA ARG A 117 8.63 13.67 -9.60
C ARG A 117 9.93 13.78 -10.38
N LYS A 118 10.00 13.20 -11.59
CA LYS A 118 11.14 13.36 -12.51
C LYS A 118 11.23 14.74 -13.17
N LYS A 119 10.15 15.53 -13.16
CA LYS A 119 10.08 16.86 -13.80
C LYS A 119 10.26 18.01 -12.80
N TYR A 120 10.43 17.70 -11.52
CA TYR A 120 10.68 18.71 -10.50
C TYR A 120 12.12 19.19 -10.54
#